data_AF-A0A973W5P7-F1
#
_entry.id   AF-A0A973W5P7-F1
#
_cell.length_a   1.000
_cell.length_b   1.000
_cell.length_c   1.000
_cell.angle_alpha   90.00
_cell.angle_beta   90.00
_cell.angle_gamma   90.00
#
_symmetry.space_group_name_H-M   'P 1'
#
loop_
_entity.id
_entity.type
_entity.pdbx_description
1 polymer ?
#
loop_
_entity_poly.entity_id
_entity_poly.type
_entity_poly.pdbx_seq_one_letter_code
_entity_poly.pdbx_strand_id
1 'polypeptide(L)'
;MITAAQLRAARVLLGIDQRRLAEMSGLSVPTIQRMEASEAMVRGNVDSLVKLITALDAAGIELIDEGAVSSAEGRGVRLKLNSGSAKIHLNNRIENKTSSGTKART
;
A
#
# COMPACT_ATOMS: atom_id res chain seq x y z
N MET A 1 3.47 13.95 -8.54
CA MET A 1 3.90 12.72 -9.26
C MET A 1 4.46 11.70 -8.26
N ILE A 2 4.44 10.38 -8.51
CA ILE A 2 4.81 9.31 -7.54
C ILE A 2 6.21 8.70 -7.80
N THR A 3 7.01 8.48 -6.75
CA THR A 3 8.30 7.78 -6.87
C THR A 3 8.17 6.26 -6.71
N ALA A 4 9.13 5.52 -7.25
CA ALA A 4 9.19 4.06 -7.07
C ALA A 4 9.37 3.67 -5.59
N ALA A 5 10.09 4.49 -4.82
CA ALA A 5 10.23 4.30 -3.38
C ALA A 5 8.88 4.43 -2.65
N GLN A 6 8.07 5.44 -2.99
CA GLN A 6 6.71 5.59 -2.45
C GLN A 6 5.82 4.40 -2.81
N LEU A 7 5.93 3.90 -4.05
CA LEU A 7 5.18 2.72 -4.49
C LEU A 7 5.54 1.47 -3.67
N ARG A 8 6.84 1.16 -3.53
CA ARG A 8 7.30 0.02 -2.73
C ARG A 8 6.90 0.16 -1.26
N ALA A 9 7.04 1.35 -0.69
CA ALA A 9 6.64 1.62 0.69
C ALA A 9 5.14 1.44 0.92
N ALA A 10 4.29 1.96 0.02
CA ALA A 10 2.84 1.76 0.07
C ALA A 10 2.47 0.27 0.08
N ARG A 11 3.14 -0.51 -0.76
CA ARG A 11 2.91 -1.95 -0.84
C ARG A 11 3.28 -2.69 0.44
N VAL A 12 4.41 -2.31 1.05
CA VAL A 12 4.83 -2.85 2.35
C VAL A 12 3.85 -2.48 3.46
N LEU A 13 3.38 -1.22 3.50
CA LEU A 13 2.39 -0.77 4.49
C LEU A 13 1.06 -1.53 4.37
N LEU A 14 0.66 -1.87 3.16
CA LEU A 14 -0.55 -2.67 2.89
C LEU A 14 -0.35 -4.17 3.13
N GLY A 15 0.89 -4.66 3.29
CA GLY A 15 1.18 -6.08 3.44
C GLY A 15 0.86 -6.93 2.21
N ILE A 16 0.90 -6.34 1.00
CA ILE A 16 0.54 -7.02 -0.25
C ILE A 16 1.76 -7.28 -1.16
N ASP A 17 1.62 -8.19 -2.12
CA ASP A 17 2.64 -8.43 -3.16
C ASP A 17 2.33 -7.67 -4.47
N GLN A 18 3.23 -7.75 -5.45
CA GLN A 18 3.07 -7.07 -6.74
C GLN A 18 1.86 -7.58 -7.53
N ARG A 19 1.50 -8.87 -7.38
CA ARG A 19 0.34 -9.47 -8.06
C ARG A 19 -0.94 -8.86 -7.51
N ARG A 20 -1.06 -8.78 -6.19
CA ARG A 20 -2.23 -8.19 -5.54
C ARG A 20 -2.38 -6.71 -5.88
N LEU A 21 -1.28 -5.96 -5.94
CA LEU A 21 -1.32 -4.56 -6.37
C LEU A 21 -1.74 -4.42 -7.85
N ALA A 22 -1.27 -5.32 -8.72
CA ALA A 22 -1.67 -5.37 -10.12
C ALA A 22 -3.19 -5.62 -10.27
N GLU A 23 -3.73 -6.59 -9.52
CA GLU A 23 -5.18 -6.85 -9.46
C GLU A 23 -5.97 -5.62 -8.99
N MET A 24 -5.56 -5.00 -7.88
CA MET A 24 -6.25 -3.84 -7.31
C MET A 24 -6.23 -2.61 -8.22
N SER A 25 -5.17 -2.45 -9.01
CA SER A 25 -5.01 -1.31 -9.95
C SER A 25 -5.52 -1.60 -11.36
N GLY A 26 -5.91 -2.84 -11.67
CA GLY A 26 -6.26 -3.24 -13.04
C GLY A 26 -5.09 -3.12 -14.02
N LEU A 27 -3.86 -3.20 -13.52
CA LEU A 27 -2.62 -3.18 -14.32
C LEU A 27 -2.04 -4.59 -14.41
N SER A 28 -1.17 -4.83 -15.39
CA SER A 28 -0.46 -6.10 -15.48
C SER A 28 0.71 -6.15 -14.48
N VAL A 29 1.04 -7.35 -13.98
CA VAL A 29 2.20 -7.56 -13.08
C VAL A 29 3.52 -7.01 -13.68
N PRO A 30 3.84 -7.22 -14.97
CA PRO A 30 5.03 -6.62 -15.57
C PRO A 30 5.02 -5.09 -15.55
N THR A 31 3.85 -4.46 -15.61
CA THR A 31 3.73 -3.00 -15.50
C THR A 31 4.10 -2.54 -14.09
N ILE A 32 3.54 -3.18 -13.05
CA ILE A 32 3.91 -2.91 -11.65
C ILE A 32 5.40 -3.13 -11.41
N GLN A 33 5.97 -4.22 -11.94
CA GLN A 33 7.41 -4.50 -11.83
C GLN A 33 8.27 -3.40 -12.45
N ARG A 34 7.95 -2.94 -13.67
CA ARG A 34 8.66 -1.82 -14.31
C ARG A 34 8.52 -0.51 -13.51
N MET A 35 7.35 -0.25 -12.96
CA MET A 35 7.11 0.92 -12.12
C MET A 35 7.94 0.87 -10.83
N GLU A 36 7.99 -0.27 -10.14
CA GLU A 36 8.80 -0.46 -8.92
C GLU A 36 10.31 -0.48 -9.18
N ALA A 37 10.74 -0.90 -10.38
CA ALA A 37 12.15 -0.93 -10.78
C ALA A 37 12.69 0.43 -11.26
N SER A 38 11.86 1.48 -11.29
CA SER A 38 12.33 2.82 -11.65
C SER A 38 13.25 3.39 -10.56
N GLU A 39 14.35 4.04 -10.95
CA GLU A 39 15.34 4.60 -10.02
C GLU A 39 14.81 5.82 -9.22
N ALA A 40 13.88 6.58 -9.81
CA ALA A 40 13.34 7.78 -9.19
C ALA A 40 11.81 7.86 -9.38
N MET A 41 11.36 8.64 -10.36
CA MET A 41 9.95 8.80 -10.67
C MET A 41 9.44 7.59 -11.44
N VAL A 42 8.24 7.12 -11.09
CA VAL A 42 7.57 6.08 -11.85
C VAL A 42 7.27 6.61 -13.25
N ARG A 43 7.75 5.91 -14.29
CA ARG A 43 7.46 6.22 -15.68
C ARG A 43 6.27 5.39 -16.18
N GLY A 44 5.32 6.04 -16.83
CA GLY A 44 4.13 5.40 -17.38
C GLY A 44 3.20 6.42 -18.04
N ASN A 45 2.19 5.93 -18.77
CA ASN A 45 1.13 6.80 -19.24
C ASN A 45 0.27 7.30 -18.07
N VAL A 46 -0.42 8.42 -18.28
CA VAL A 46 -1.23 9.08 -17.24
C VAL A 46 -2.32 8.15 -16.72
N ASP A 47 -3.00 7.41 -17.60
CA ASP A 47 -4.07 6.46 -17.22
C ASP A 47 -3.59 5.39 -16.22
N SER A 48 -2.42 4.80 -16.45
CA SER A 48 -1.85 3.79 -15.54
C SER A 48 -1.48 4.39 -14.20
N LEU A 49 -0.94 5.61 -14.18
CA LEU A 49 -0.62 6.33 -12.95
C LEU A 49 -1.89 6.65 -12.15
N VAL A 50 -2.95 7.10 -12.81
CA VAL A 50 -4.25 7.39 -12.19
C VAL A 50 -4.86 6.13 -11.58
N LYS A 51 -4.87 5.02 -12.32
CA LYS A 51 -5.34 3.71 -11.82
C LYS A 51 -4.57 3.26 -10.59
N LEU A 52 -3.25 3.37 -10.61
CA LEU A 52 -2.39 3.00 -9.49
C LEU A 52 -2.66 3.86 -8.25
N ILE A 53 -2.69 5.18 -8.40
CA ILE A 53 -2.92 6.12 -7.29
C ILE A 53 -4.32 5.89 -6.70
N THR A 54 -5.33 5.72 -7.54
CA THR A 54 -6.72 5.46 -7.10
C THR A 54 -6.83 4.15 -6.33
N ALA A 55 -6.16 3.09 -6.78
CA ALA A 55 -6.15 1.81 -6.10
C ALA A 55 -5.46 1.88 -4.73
N LEU A 56 -4.33 2.60 -4.63
CA LEU A 56 -3.66 2.85 -3.35
C LEU A 56 -4.54 3.70 -2.42
N ASP A 57 -5.19 4.74 -2.94
CA ASP A 57 -6.07 5.62 -2.19
C ASP A 57 -7.26 4.85 -1.57
N ALA A 58 -7.90 4.01 -2.38
CA ALA A 58 -9.00 3.13 -1.98
C ALA A 58 -8.55 2.02 -1.01
N ALA A 59 -7.31 1.53 -1.14
CA ALA A 59 -6.70 0.60 -0.19
C ALA A 59 -6.33 1.26 1.15
N GLY A 60 -6.44 2.59 1.21
CA GLY A 60 -6.22 3.34 2.43
C GLY A 60 -4.81 3.89 2.61
N ILE A 61 -4.09 4.06 1.51
CA ILE A 61 -2.81 4.75 1.46
C ILE A 61 -3.02 6.20 1.03
N GLU A 62 -2.32 7.11 1.67
CA GLU A 62 -2.17 8.49 1.24
C GLU A 62 -0.71 8.72 0.81
N LEU A 63 -0.52 9.25 -0.39
CA LEU A 63 0.78 9.62 -0.93
C LEU A 63 1.03 11.10 -0.64
N ILE A 64 2.12 11.39 0.07
CA ILE A 64 2.50 12.76 0.45
C ILE A 64 3.51 13.26 -0.58
N ASP A 65 3.19 14.34 -1.29
CA ASP A 65 4.15 14.98 -2.20
C ASP A 65 5.11 15.89 -1.41
N GLU A 66 6.23 16.27 -2.03
CA GLU A 66 7.36 16.93 -1.36
C GLU A 66 6.99 18.24 -0.63
N GLY A 67 6.06 19.01 -1.20
CA GLY A 67 5.55 20.27 -0.65
C GLY A 67 4.17 20.17 -0.02
N ALA A 68 3.65 18.96 0.21
CA ALA A 68 2.38 18.79 0.90
C ALA A 68 2.51 19.21 2.37
N VAL A 69 1.46 19.83 2.93
CA VAL A 69 1.42 20.22 4.35
C VAL A 69 1.53 18.96 5.20
N SER A 70 2.72 18.75 5.73
CA SER A 70 3.11 17.64 6.58
C SER A 70 3.98 18.22 7.68
N SER A 71 3.96 17.60 8.87
CA SER A 71 4.81 18.02 9.99
C SER A 71 6.31 17.92 9.68
N ALA A 72 6.66 17.17 8.63
CA ALA A 72 7.99 17.08 8.05
C ALA A 72 7.91 17.33 6.54
N GLU A 73 8.91 18.02 5.99
CA GLU A 73 9.07 18.22 4.55
C GLU A 73 9.38 16.89 3.84
N GLY A 74 9.07 16.83 2.54
CA GLY A 74 9.48 15.71 1.69
C GLY A 74 8.38 14.70 1.36
N ARG A 75 8.74 13.80 0.44
CA ARG A 75 7.83 12.77 -0.10
C ARG A 75 7.62 11.66 0.92
N GLY A 76 6.37 11.22 1.09
CA GLY A 76 6.02 10.21 2.09
C GLY A 76 4.86 9.32 1.69
N VAL A 77 4.56 8.35 2.55
CA VAL A 77 3.43 7.44 2.43
C VAL A 77 2.81 7.27 3.81
N ARG A 78 1.49 7.36 3.91
CA ARG A 78 0.75 7.26 5.16
C ARG A 78 -0.39 6.25 5.05
N LEU A 79 -0.65 5.50 6.12
CA LEU A 79 -1.88 4.73 6.29
C LEU A 79 -2.98 5.63 6.84
N LYS A 80 -4.12 5.74 6.15
CA LYS A 80 -5.26 6.50 6.63
C LYS A 80 -5.89 5.82 7.85
N LEU A 81 -6.38 6.59 8.82
CA LEU A 81 -6.99 6.04 10.05
C LEU A 81 -8.23 5.17 9.80
N ASN A 82 -8.94 5.39 8.68
CA ASN A 82 -10.18 4.71 8.36
C ASN A 82 -10.02 3.59 7.31
N SER A 83 -8.78 3.20 7.02
CA SER A 83 -8.48 2.14 6.06
C SER A 83 -8.93 0.78 6.60
N GLY A 84 -9.84 0.11 5.90
CA GLY A 84 -10.33 -1.22 6.28
C GLY A 84 -9.22 -2.25 6.49
N SER A 85 -8.06 -2.06 5.87
CA SER A 85 -6.84 -2.87 6.04
C SER A 85 -6.25 -2.83 7.47
N ALA A 86 -6.28 -1.68 8.15
CA ALA A 86 -5.85 -1.57 9.55
C ALA A 86 -6.78 -2.37 10.49
N LYS A 87 -8.10 -2.37 10.21
CA LYS A 87 -9.07 -3.20 10.93
C LYS A 87 -8.88 -4.70 10.64
N ILE A 88 -8.61 -5.09 9.39
CA ILE A 88 -8.39 -6.50 9.02
C ILE A 88 -7.17 -7.08 9.77
N HIS A 89 -6.05 -6.36 9.86
CA HIS A 89 -4.90 -6.83 10.64
C HIS A 89 -5.15 -6.91 12.14
N LEU A 90 -5.93 -5.98 12.71
CA LEU A 90 -6.31 -6.04 14.12
C LEU A 90 -7.24 -7.24 14.40
N ASN A 91 -8.23 -7.47 13.54
CA ASN A 91 -9.16 -8.60 13.65
C ASN A 91 -8.43 -9.95 13.51
N ASN A 92 -7.55 -10.09 12.52
CA ASN A 92 -6.74 -11.31 12.34
C ASN A 92 -5.81 -11.57 13.54
N ARG A 93 -5.38 -10.53 14.28
CA ARG A 93 -4.58 -10.67 15.50
C ARG A 93 -5.42 -11.09 16.71
N ILE A 94 -6.67 -10.63 16.79
CA ILE A 94 -7.61 -11.03 17.86
C ILE A 94 -8.01 -12.50 17.69
N GLU A 95 -8.36 -12.92 16.48
CA GLU A 95 -8.75 -14.31 16.19
C GLU A 95 -7.63 -15.31 16.51
N ASN A 96 -6.39 -14.99 16.14
CA ASN A 96 -5.22 -15.83 16.46
C ASN A 96 -4.86 -15.87 17.96
N LYS A 97 -5.25 -14.85 18.74
CA LYS A 97 -5.14 -14.89 20.22
C LYS A 97 -6.22 -15.76 20.84
N THR A 98 -7.45 -15.74 20.32
CA THR A 98 -8.54 -16.58 20.85
C THR A 98 -8.36 -18.07 20.55
N SER A 99 -7.69 -18.44 19.44
CA SER A 99 -7.44 -19.84 19.09
C SER A 99 -6.24 -20.47 19.81
N SER A 100 -5.32 -19.67 20.36
CA SER A 100 -4.16 -20.16 21.11
C SER A 100 -4.42 -20.39 22.61
N GLY A 101 -5.53 -19.89 23.15
CA GLY A 101 -5.89 -20.02 24.57
C GLY A 101 -6.55 -21.35 24.98
N THR A 102 -7.01 -22.18 24.04
CA THR A 102 -7.88 -23.34 24.35
C THR A 102 -7.16 -24.70 24.37
N LYS A 103 -5.84 -24.76 24.09
CA LYS A 103 -5.09 -26.03 24.01
C LYS A 103 -4.24 -26.41 25.23
N ALA A 104 -4.45 -25.77 26.38
CA ALA A 104 -3.74 -26.14 27.61
C ALA A 104 -4.69 -26.21 28.81
N ARG A 105 -5.47 -27.31 28.89
CA ARG A 105 -5.90 -27.91 30.16
C ARG A 105 -6.43 -29.32 29.89
N THR A 106 -5.58 -30.26 30.28
CA THR A 106 -5.83 -31.67 30.55
C THR A 106 -6.99 -31.88 31.52
#